data_AF-A0A2K9AGB3-F1
#
_entry.id   AF-A0A2K9AGB3-F1
#
_cell.length_a   1.000
_cell.length_b   1.000
_cell.length_c   1.000
_cell.angle_alpha   90.00
_cell.angle_beta   90.00
_cell.angle_gamma   90.00
#
_symmetry.space_group_name_H-M   'P 1'
#
loop_
_entity.id
_entity.type
_entity.pdbx_description
1 polymer ?
#
loop_
_entity_poly.entity_id
_entity_poly.type
_entity_poly.pdbx_seq_one_letter_code
_entity_poly.pdbx_strand_id
1 'polypeptide(L)'
;MKIVNRIIYGLIVAVGLMLVATITDEYYRSREVLAITEETLANETYTDFISSAYFNETPVFEETLTIDDNEYLVLVYNAAHITEANDELLAIEGFQFLMVQKSGTHLPEFFDVKIQSGEDFEVIYTGFNLYNQGLYAIFHPDTQGSLIMRRQFTEDDVFQDIDQIVFEKDGEVLLTLDIDLTEDMLTVGALLQSYVDTNNEVPTVDIEGVTYKEPLVIDVQNLVIRNVIIYLVVVVIGYVLIFMRKKKTLGKDQATEGLKQDIERLQNDKKSDE
;
A
#
# COMPACT_ATOMS: atom_id res chain seq x y z
N MET A 1 3.07 -22.53 -35.76
CA MET A 1 3.33 -21.07 -35.69
C MET A 1 2.08 -20.21 -35.55
N LYS A 2 1.03 -20.29 -36.39
CA LYS A 2 -0.14 -19.38 -36.28
C LYS A 2 -0.92 -19.47 -34.95
N ILE A 3 -1.11 -20.68 -34.43
CA ILE A 3 -1.81 -20.90 -33.14
C ILE A 3 -0.94 -20.42 -31.98
N VAL A 4 0.34 -20.79 -31.97
CA VAL A 4 1.33 -20.34 -30.97
C VAL A 4 1.41 -18.81 -30.90
N ASN A 5 1.46 -18.11 -32.04
CA ASN A 5 1.52 -16.64 -32.04
C ASN A 5 0.22 -15.99 -31.52
N ARG A 6 -0.94 -16.65 -31.69
CA ARG A 6 -2.21 -16.17 -31.14
C ARG A 6 -2.29 -16.39 -29.62
N ILE A 7 -1.78 -17.52 -29.14
CA ILE A 7 -1.67 -17.82 -27.71
C ILE A 7 -0.73 -16.80 -27.04
N ILE A 8 0.46 -16.58 -27.61
CA ILE A 8 1.41 -15.57 -27.12
C ILE A 8 0.78 -14.18 -27.11
N TYR A 9 0.05 -13.80 -28.16
CA TYR A 9 -0.67 -12.53 -28.19
C TYR A 9 -1.71 -12.43 -27.07
N GLY A 10 -2.51 -13.49 -26.85
CA GLY A 10 -3.48 -13.53 -25.76
C GLY A 10 -2.83 -13.39 -24.37
N LEU A 11 -1.67 -14.02 -24.16
CA LEU A 11 -0.91 -13.87 -22.91
C LEU A 11 -0.40 -12.44 -22.72
N ILE A 12 0.16 -11.81 -23.76
CA ILE A 12 0.59 -10.41 -23.71
C ILE A 12 -0.59 -9.49 -23.38
N VAL A 13 -1.76 -9.76 -23.96
CA VAL A 13 -2.97 -8.99 -23.67
C VAL A 13 -3.42 -9.16 -22.22
N ALA A 14 -3.40 -10.39 -21.69
CA ALA A 14 -3.78 -10.64 -20.30
C ALA A 14 -2.82 -9.94 -19.32
N VAL A 15 -1.51 -10.03 -19.56
CA VAL A 15 -0.49 -9.33 -18.76
C VAL A 15 -0.67 -7.82 -18.86
N GLY A 16 -0.88 -7.29 -20.06
CA GLY A 16 -1.10 -5.86 -20.26
C GLY A 16 -2.38 -5.36 -19.58
N LEU A 17 -3.45 -6.16 -19.56
CA LEU A 17 -4.68 -5.83 -18.85
C LEU A 17 -4.45 -5.76 -17.34
N MET A 18 -3.75 -6.75 -16.77
CA MET A 18 -3.38 -6.75 -15.35
C MET A 18 -2.54 -5.51 -15.02
N LEU A 19 -1.51 -5.21 -15.84
CA LEU A 19 -0.68 -4.02 -15.64
C LEU A 19 -1.47 -2.72 -15.71
N VAL A 20 -2.35 -2.54 -16.70
CA VAL A 20 -3.17 -1.33 -16.82
C VAL A 20 -4.08 -1.17 -15.61
N ALA A 21 -4.70 -2.25 -15.14
CA ALA A 21 -5.57 -2.21 -13.98
C ALA A 21 -4.79 -1.82 -12.71
N THR A 22 -3.68 -2.51 -12.42
CA THR A 22 -2.84 -2.27 -11.24
C THR A 22 -2.23 -0.87 -11.24
N ILE A 23 -1.58 -0.46 -12.35
CA ILE A 23 -0.96 0.87 -12.45
C ILE A 23 -2.00 1.98 -12.33
N THR A 24 -3.20 1.78 -12.90
CA THR A 24 -4.27 2.77 -12.79
C THR A 24 -4.77 2.89 -11.36
N ASP A 25 -5.03 1.77 -10.68
CA ASP A 25 -5.46 1.78 -9.27
C ASP A 25 -4.42 2.47 -8.40
N GLU A 26 -3.17 2.03 -8.47
CA GLU A 26 -2.06 2.54 -7.67
C GLU A 26 -1.81 4.04 -7.92
N TYR A 27 -1.84 4.48 -9.19
CA TYR A 27 -1.64 5.89 -9.54
C TYR A 27 -2.74 6.79 -8.98
N TYR A 28 -4.01 6.39 -9.09
CA TYR A 28 -5.10 7.24 -8.60
C TYR A 28 -5.22 7.19 -7.08
N ARG A 29 -5.06 6.01 -6.48
CA ARG A 29 -5.08 5.83 -5.03
C ARG A 29 -3.96 6.61 -4.35
N SER A 30 -2.72 6.53 -4.85
CA SER A 30 -1.59 7.29 -4.30
C SER A 30 -1.82 8.80 -4.36
N ARG A 31 -2.42 9.31 -5.45
CA ARG A 31 -2.74 10.74 -5.57
C ARG A 31 -3.83 11.20 -4.60
N GLU A 32 -4.80 10.36 -4.33
CA GLU A 32 -5.86 10.66 -3.37
C GLU A 32 -5.31 10.65 -1.94
N VAL A 33 -4.49 9.65 -1.59
CA VAL A 33 -3.77 9.62 -0.30
C VAL A 33 -2.90 10.86 -0.13
N LEU A 34 -2.16 11.26 -1.17
CA LEU A 34 -1.35 12.48 -1.16
C LEU A 34 -2.18 13.73 -0.89
N ALA A 35 -3.31 13.90 -1.59
CA ALA A 35 -4.18 15.05 -1.41
C ALA A 35 -4.77 15.11 0.01
N ILE A 36 -5.24 13.97 0.54
CA ILE A 36 -5.74 13.86 1.90
C ILE A 36 -4.62 14.18 2.91
N THR A 37 -3.41 13.66 2.68
CA THR A 37 -2.26 13.89 3.56
C THR A 37 -1.89 15.37 3.59
N GLU A 38 -1.77 16.03 2.44
CA GLU A 38 -1.47 17.45 2.35
C GLU A 38 -2.53 18.31 3.07
N GLU A 39 -3.82 18.00 2.89
CA GLU A 39 -4.92 18.69 3.57
C GLU A 39 -4.89 18.48 5.09
N THR A 40 -4.69 17.24 5.52
CA THR A 40 -4.65 16.85 6.94
C THR A 40 -3.47 17.50 7.66
N LEU A 41 -2.28 17.50 7.03
CA LEU A 41 -1.09 18.18 7.55
C LEU A 41 -1.31 19.69 7.65
N ALA A 42 -1.94 20.31 6.66
CA ALA A 42 -2.26 21.74 6.65
C ALA A 42 -3.30 22.15 7.70
N ASN A 43 -4.26 21.26 7.98
CA ASN A 43 -5.30 21.45 8.99
C ASN A 43 -4.89 21.00 10.40
N GLU A 44 -3.69 20.41 10.55
CA GLU A 44 -3.15 19.88 11.82
C GLU A 44 -4.06 18.84 12.49
N THR A 45 -4.74 18.03 11.69
CA THR A 45 -5.73 17.01 12.13
C THR A 45 -5.11 15.61 12.21
N TYR A 46 -4.06 15.45 13.03
CA TYR A 46 -3.18 14.28 13.00
C TYR A 46 -3.83 12.93 13.35
N THR A 47 -4.97 12.94 14.04
CA THR A 47 -5.77 11.73 14.34
C THR A 47 -6.25 11.03 13.05
N ASP A 48 -6.36 11.75 11.94
CA ASP A 48 -6.68 11.19 10.63
C ASP A 48 -5.56 10.29 10.06
N PHE A 49 -4.35 10.32 10.65
CA PHE A 49 -3.27 9.39 10.30
C PHE A 49 -3.19 8.14 11.18
N ILE A 50 -3.96 8.08 12.27
CA ILE A 50 -4.03 6.87 13.10
C ILE A 50 -4.69 5.75 12.28
N SER A 51 -3.97 4.65 12.08
CA SER A 51 -4.46 3.50 11.29
C SER A 51 -5.42 2.61 12.08
N SER A 52 -5.41 2.72 13.41
CA SER A 52 -6.26 1.94 14.30
C SER A 52 -7.70 2.44 14.30
N ALA A 53 -8.63 1.50 14.36
CA ALA A 53 -10.06 1.81 14.40
C ALA A 53 -10.48 2.44 15.75
N TYR A 54 -9.75 2.14 16.82
CA TYR A 54 -10.01 2.64 18.17
C TYR A 54 -8.78 3.33 18.71
N PHE A 55 -8.94 4.52 19.27
CA PHE A 55 -7.84 5.26 19.89
C PHE A 55 -8.36 6.29 20.89
N ASN A 56 -7.44 6.81 21.69
CA ASN A 56 -7.70 8.01 22.49
C ASN A 56 -7.28 9.24 21.68
N GLU A 57 -8.18 10.21 21.50
CA GLU A 57 -7.91 11.47 20.78
C GLU A 57 -6.77 12.29 21.39
N THR A 58 -6.54 12.16 22.70
CA THR A 58 -5.43 12.84 23.36
C THR A 58 -4.17 11.99 23.23
N PRO A 59 -3.07 12.52 22.68
CA PRO A 59 -1.82 11.79 22.63
C PRO A 59 -1.31 11.51 24.04
N VAL A 60 -0.71 10.34 24.25
CA VAL A 60 -0.02 9.98 25.49
C VAL A 60 1.36 10.65 25.57
N PHE A 61 1.91 11.00 24.41
CA PHE A 61 3.15 11.78 24.30
C PHE A 61 3.06 12.74 23.12
N GLU A 62 3.41 14.01 23.36
CA GLU A 62 3.48 15.05 22.36
C GLU A 62 4.67 15.96 22.64
N GLU A 63 5.63 16.00 21.72
CA GLU A 63 6.80 16.88 21.84
C GLU A 63 7.26 17.40 20.48
N THR A 64 7.65 18.68 20.44
CA THR A 64 8.33 19.26 19.29
C THR A 64 9.83 19.30 19.54
N LEU A 65 10.58 18.67 18.64
CA LEU A 65 12.03 18.52 18.74
C LEU A 65 12.70 19.23 17.59
N THR A 66 13.86 19.84 17.85
CA THR A 66 14.69 20.48 16.83
C THR A 66 16.05 19.81 16.77
N ILE A 67 16.38 19.21 15.63
CA ILE A 67 17.59 18.41 15.43
C ILE A 67 18.20 18.76 14.08
N ASP A 68 19.45 19.22 14.08
CA ASP A 68 20.20 19.63 12.90
C ASP A 68 19.40 20.57 11.97
N ASP A 69 18.80 21.62 12.56
CA ASP A 69 17.94 22.61 11.90
C ASP A 69 16.62 22.06 11.31
N ASN A 70 16.26 20.82 11.64
CA ASN A 70 14.96 20.23 11.32
C ASN A 70 14.05 20.27 12.54
N GLU A 71 12.77 20.58 12.33
CA GLU A 71 11.76 20.60 13.39
C GLU A 71 10.77 19.45 13.18
N TYR A 72 10.57 18.63 14.20
CA TYR A 72 9.69 17.47 14.19
C TYR A 72 8.69 17.57 15.34
N LEU A 73 7.41 17.33 15.06
CA LEU A 73 6.38 17.09 16.05
C LEU A 73 6.20 15.57 16.18
N VAL A 74 6.53 15.03 17.35
CA VAL A 74 6.36 13.62 17.69
C VAL A 74 5.07 13.45 18.47
N LEU A 75 4.24 12.51 18.02
CA LEU A 75 2.94 12.19 18.60
C LEU A 75 2.86 10.70 18.82
N VAL A 76 2.49 10.29 20.03
CA VAL A 76 2.16 8.90 20.34
C VAL A 76 0.75 8.84 20.89
N TYR A 77 -0.08 8.02 20.28
CA TYR A 77 -1.45 7.78 20.71
C TYR A 77 -1.58 6.38 21.30
N ASN A 78 -2.41 6.25 22.31
CA ASN A 78 -2.88 4.94 22.75
C ASN A 78 -4.02 4.50 21.82
N ALA A 79 -3.85 3.33 21.21
CA ALA A 79 -4.71 2.82 20.16
C ALA A 79 -4.90 1.31 20.26
N ALA A 80 -5.98 0.81 19.68
CA ALA A 80 -6.34 -0.59 19.73
C ALA A 80 -7.06 -1.09 18.48
N HIS A 81 -7.04 -2.41 18.34
CA HIS A 81 -7.85 -3.16 17.38
C HIS A 81 -8.66 -4.22 18.12
N ILE A 82 -9.77 -4.65 17.53
CA ILE A 82 -10.46 -5.87 17.96
C ILE A 82 -10.11 -6.97 16.96
N THR A 83 -9.67 -8.11 17.49
CA THR A 83 -9.49 -9.34 16.73
C THR A 83 -10.44 -10.41 17.23
N GLU A 84 -10.78 -11.36 16.38
CA GLU A 84 -11.47 -12.57 16.78
C GLU A 84 -10.43 -13.66 17.05
N ALA A 85 -10.49 -14.29 18.22
CA ALA A 85 -9.65 -15.43 18.59
C ALA A 85 -10.47 -16.44 19.38
N ASN A 86 -10.51 -17.69 18.91
CA ASN A 86 -11.29 -18.78 19.55
C ASN A 86 -12.78 -18.44 19.77
N ASP A 87 -13.44 -17.83 18.78
CA ASP A 87 -14.83 -17.37 18.83
C ASP A 87 -15.10 -16.27 19.89
N GLU A 88 -14.06 -15.64 20.43
CA GLU A 88 -14.13 -14.49 21.34
C GLU A 88 -13.53 -13.25 20.67
N LEU A 89 -14.14 -12.09 20.93
CA LEU A 89 -13.65 -10.79 20.50
C LEU A 89 -12.67 -10.25 21.54
N LEU A 90 -11.43 -10.02 21.12
CA LEU A 90 -10.34 -9.55 21.97
C LEU A 90 -9.85 -8.19 21.51
N ALA A 91 -9.80 -7.24 22.44
CA ALA A 91 -9.13 -5.97 22.24
C ALA A 91 -7.61 -6.14 22.38
N ILE A 92 -6.86 -5.76 21.34
CA ILE A 92 -5.40 -5.67 21.33
C ILE A 92 -5.04 -4.20 21.31
N GLU A 93 -4.35 -3.75 22.35
CA GLU A 93 -3.91 -2.37 22.49
C GLU A 93 -2.40 -2.22 22.29
N GLY A 94 -2.00 -0.96 22.07
CA GLY A 94 -0.63 -0.55 21.94
C GLY A 94 -0.51 0.94 21.67
N PHE A 95 0.71 1.35 21.32
CA PHE A 95 0.98 2.73 20.96
C PHE A 95 1.07 2.90 19.45
N GLN A 96 0.38 3.91 18.92
CA GLN A 96 0.51 4.34 17.54
C GLN A 96 1.47 5.55 17.50
N PHE A 97 2.64 5.34 16.92
CA PHE A 97 3.63 6.39 16.70
C PHE A 97 3.36 7.15 15.40
N LEU A 98 3.47 8.48 15.46
CA LEU A 98 3.45 9.40 14.33
C LEU A 98 4.50 10.49 14.56
N MET A 99 5.23 10.87 13.52
CA MET A 99 6.13 12.01 13.56
C MET A 99 5.90 12.89 12.33
N VAL A 100 5.77 14.20 12.53
CA VAL A 100 5.48 15.17 11.49
C VAL A 100 6.61 16.18 11.42
N GLN A 101 7.27 16.29 10.28
CA GLN A 101 8.28 17.30 10.05
C GLN A 101 7.63 18.65 9.72
N LYS A 102 7.91 19.64 10.55
CA LYS A 102 7.46 21.02 10.39
C LYS A 102 8.42 21.83 9.51
N SER A 103 9.72 21.57 9.60
CA SER A 103 10.72 22.22 8.74
C SER A 103 12.00 21.38 8.57
N GLY A 104 12.77 21.70 7.53
CA GLY A 104 14.10 21.14 7.28
C GLY A 104 14.19 20.18 6.10
N THR A 105 15.19 19.31 6.10
CA THR A 105 15.44 18.27 5.09
C THR A 105 14.74 16.98 5.47
N HIS A 106 14.03 16.36 4.54
CA HIS A 106 13.37 15.08 4.78
C HIS A 106 14.36 13.97 5.15
N LEU A 107 13.98 13.18 6.14
CA LEU A 107 14.61 11.88 6.38
C LEU A 107 14.33 10.95 5.18
N PRO A 108 15.16 9.90 5.01
CA PRO A 108 14.97 8.94 3.93
C PRO A 108 13.58 8.30 3.93
N GLU A 109 13.16 7.81 2.75
CA GLU A 109 11.83 7.20 2.57
C GLU A 109 11.60 5.98 3.45
N PHE A 110 12.64 5.18 3.71
CA PHE A 110 12.62 4.02 4.60
C PHE A 110 13.87 3.99 5.48
N PHE A 111 13.70 3.57 6.72
CA PHE A 111 14.73 3.42 7.75
C PHE A 111 14.26 2.41 8.82
N ASP A 112 15.18 1.96 9.67
CA ASP A 112 14.87 1.10 10.80
C ASP A 112 14.54 1.95 12.02
N VAL A 113 13.58 1.51 12.82
CA VAL A 113 13.18 2.16 14.08
C VAL A 113 13.27 1.13 15.19
N LYS A 114 14.20 1.33 16.11
CA LYS A 114 14.38 0.51 17.30
C LYS A 114 13.61 1.17 18.44
N ILE A 115 12.68 0.43 19.02
CA ILE A 115 11.91 0.86 20.17
C ILE A 115 12.46 0.10 21.37
N GLN A 116 12.98 0.85 22.35
CA GLN A 116 13.80 0.31 23.43
C GLN A 116 13.12 0.49 24.78
N SER A 117 13.39 -0.46 25.66
CA SER A 117 13.09 -0.37 27.08
C SER A 117 14.37 -0.70 27.85
N GLY A 118 14.99 0.33 28.43
CA GLY A 118 16.30 0.22 29.04
C GLY A 118 17.39 -0.18 28.05
N GLU A 119 18.45 -0.83 28.56
CA GLU A 119 19.62 -1.22 27.75
C GLU A 119 19.47 -2.60 27.08
N ASP A 120 18.56 -3.45 27.56
CA ASP A 120 18.54 -4.89 27.25
C ASP A 120 17.34 -5.34 26.41
N PHE A 121 16.31 -4.50 26.26
CA PHE A 121 15.09 -4.85 25.54
C PHE A 121 14.86 -3.94 24.33
N GLU A 122 14.78 -4.51 23.13
CA GLU A 122 14.47 -3.76 21.91
C GLU A 122 13.56 -4.53 20.94
N VAL A 123 12.71 -3.79 20.24
CA VAL A 123 11.89 -4.30 19.14
C VAL A 123 12.09 -3.41 17.92
N ILE A 124 12.36 -4.05 16.78
CA ILE A 124 12.69 -3.36 15.52
C ILE A 124 11.44 -3.26 14.64
N TYR A 125 11.15 -2.03 14.21
CA TYR A 125 10.12 -1.67 13.25
C TYR A 125 10.77 -1.09 12.00
N THR A 126 10.05 -1.10 10.89
CA THR A 126 10.41 -0.33 9.70
C THR A 126 9.68 1.00 9.74
N GLY A 127 10.45 2.09 9.75
CA GLY A 127 9.93 3.45 9.58
C GLY A 127 9.88 3.84 8.12
N PHE A 128 8.88 4.67 7.78
CA PHE A 128 8.72 5.18 6.43
C PHE A 128 8.22 6.62 6.41
N ASN A 129 8.62 7.38 5.39
CA ASN A 129 8.12 8.72 5.10
C ASN A 129 7.00 8.64 4.06
N LEU A 130 5.75 8.88 4.45
CA LEU A 130 4.59 8.73 3.57
C LEU A 130 4.71 9.66 2.36
N TYR A 131 5.05 9.07 1.20
CA TYR A 131 5.27 9.75 -0.07
C TYR A 131 6.21 10.98 0.01
N ASN A 132 7.20 10.96 0.91
CA ASN A 132 8.11 12.09 1.16
C ASN A 132 7.41 13.40 1.55
N GLN A 133 6.24 13.33 2.22
CA GLN A 133 5.48 14.49 2.70
C GLN A 133 5.91 14.96 4.10
N GLY A 134 6.94 14.33 4.68
CA GLY A 134 7.39 14.64 6.05
C GLY A 134 6.49 14.06 7.12
N LEU A 135 5.63 13.11 6.77
CA LEU A 135 4.87 12.30 7.73
C LEU A 135 5.57 10.95 7.88
N TYR A 136 6.03 10.66 9.07
CA TYR A 136 6.74 9.44 9.41
C TYR A 136 5.89 8.55 10.31
N ALA A 137 5.79 7.29 9.94
CA ALA A 137 5.13 6.26 10.71
C ALA A 137 5.95 4.97 10.68
N ILE A 138 5.54 4.00 11.49
CA ILE A 138 6.24 2.73 11.62
C ILE A 138 5.30 1.56 11.34
N PHE A 139 5.87 0.44 10.90
CA PHE A 139 5.19 -0.85 10.84
C PHE A 139 6.14 -1.98 11.21
N HIS A 140 5.60 -3.05 11.78
CA HIS A 140 6.36 -4.23 12.12
C HIS A 140 6.65 -5.04 10.84
N PRO A 141 7.91 -5.44 10.57
CA PRO A 141 8.27 -6.09 9.31
C PRO A 141 7.51 -7.41 9.06
N ASP A 142 7.27 -8.20 10.11
CA ASP A 142 6.59 -9.50 9.95
C ASP A 142 5.06 -9.41 9.86
N THR A 143 4.43 -8.57 10.68
CA THR A 143 2.96 -8.50 10.78
C THR A 143 2.36 -7.39 9.93
N GLN A 144 3.18 -6.44 9.45
CA GLN A 144 2.78 -5.23 8.76
C GLN A 144 1.83 -4.33 9.59
N GLY A 145 1.71 -4.60 10.90
CA GLY A 145 0.92 -3.77 11.82
C GLY A 145 1.71 -2.53 12.25
N SER A 146 1.03 -1.40 12.43
CA SER A 146 1.65 -0.13 12.81
C SER A 146 1.61 0.19 14.31
N LEU A 147 0.98 -0.68 15.10
CA LEU A 147 0.94 -0.56 16.56
C LEU A 147 2.18 -1.17 17.19
N ILE A 148 2.72 -0.44 18.16
CA ILE A 148 3.68 -0.93 19.14
C ILE A 148 2.88 -1.72 20.17
N MET A 149 2.78 -3.03 19.99
CA MET A 149 1.83 -3.83 20.78
C MET A 149 2.30 -4.01 22.22
N ARG A 150 1.37 -3.87 23.18
CA ARG A 150 1.65 -4.10 24.61
C ARG A 150 2.37 -5.42 24.87
N ARG A 151 1.88 -6.50 24.24
CA ARG A 151 2.42 -7.86 24.37
C ARG A 151 3.89 -8.01 23.97
N GLN A 152 4.40 -7.12 23.10
CA GLN A 152 5.79 -7.19 22.67
C GLN A 152 6.71 -6.63 23.75
N PHE A 153 6.23 -5.72 24.57
CA PHE A 153 6.95 -5.12 25.69
C PHE A 153 6.48 -5.71 27.02
N THR A 154 6.13 -7.01 27.04
CA THR A 154 5.74 -7.71 28.28
C THR A 154 6.67 -8.90 28.48
N GLU A 155 7.44 -8.89 29.58
CA GLU A 155 8.31 -9.99 30.00
C GLU A 155 7.88 -10.45 31.39
N ASP A 156 7.72 -11.77 31.58
CA ASP A 156 7.25 -12.37 32.84
C ASP A 156 5.96 -11.70 33.42
N ASP A 157 5.01 -11.38 32.54
CA ASP A 157 3.74 -10.67 32.86
C ASP A 157 3.92 -9.23 33.39
N VAL A 158 5.10 -8.63 33.19
CA VAL A 158 5.39 -7.23 33.55
C VAL A 158 5.68 -6.42 32.30
N PHE A 159 4.96 -5.32 32.12
CA PHE A 159 5.21 -4.38 31.05
C PHE A 159 6.56 -3.67 31.25
N GLN A 160 7.34 -3.59 30.18
CA GLN A 160 8.63 -2.93 30.13
C GLN A 160 8.43 -1.54 29.52
N ASP A 161 8.57 -0.50 30.35
CA ASP A 161 8.34 0.89 29.95
C ASP A 161 9.27 1.29 28.80
N ILE A 162 8.73 1.93 27.77
CA ILE A 162 9.50 2.32 26.58
C ILE A 162 10.13 3.68 26.87
N ASP A 163 11.45 3.74 26.83
CA ASP A 163 12.21 4.94 27.18
C ASP A 163 12.91 5.60 26.00
N GLN A 164 13.07 4.88 24.88
CA GLN A 164 13.78 5.42 23.72
C GLN A 164 13.26 4.87 22.39
N ILE A 165 13.25 5.75 21.37
CA ILE A 165 13.01 5.39 19.98
C ILE A 165 14.21 5.87 19.14
N VAL A 166 14.95 4.93 18.57
CA VAL A 166 16.15 5.19 17.77
C VAL A 166 15.89 4.91 16.30
N PHE A 167 16.21 5.88 15.44
CA PHE A 167 16.05 5.82 14.00
C PHE A 167 17.42 5.55 13.40
N GLU A 168 17.54 4.49 12.61
CA GLU A 168 18.80 4.06 12.02
C GLU A 168 18.63 3.77 10.52
N LYS A 169 19.66 4.07 9.74
CA LYS A 169 19.74 3.60 8.36
C LYS A 169 21.15 3.15 8.03
N ASP A 170 21.28 1.92 7.54
CA ASP A 170 22.55 1.36 7.10
C ASP A 170 23.67 1.44 8.18
N GLY A 171 23.32 1.34 9.47
CA GLY A 171 24.26 1.45 10.59
C GLY A 171 24.49 2.86 11.14
N GLU A 172 23.90 3.89 10.52
CA GLU A 172 24.00 5.28 10.96
C GLU A 172 22.74 5.70 11.71
N VAL A 173 22.90 6.19 12.94
CA VAL A 173 21.80 6.75 13.73
C VAL A 173 21.42 8.10 13.13
N LEU A 174 20.17 8.19 12.66
CA LEU A 174 19.60 9.41 12.10
C LEU A 174 19.04 10.32 13.19
N LEU A 175 18.41 9.72 14.20
CA LEU A 175 17.65 10.42 15.23
C LEU A 175 17.49 9.50 16.45
N THR A 176 17.56 10.09 17.64
CA THR A 176 17.21 9.44 18.90
C THR A 176 16.17 10.28 19.61
N LEU A 177 15.07 9.64 20.03
CA LEU A 177 13.98 10.24 20.78
C LEU A 177 13.96 9.64 22.17
N ASP A 178 14.13 10.46 23.20
CA ASP A 178 13.88 10.03 24.57
C ASP A 178 12.38 10.18 24.84
N ILE A 179 11.74 9.10 25.29
CA ILE A 179 10.30 9.04 25.57
C ILE A 179 10.08 8.36 26.93
N ASP A 180 8.87 8.39 27.44
CA ASP A 180 8.50 7.66 28.66
C ASP A 180 7.07 7.14 28.48
N LEU A 181 6.94 5.95 27.88
CA LEU A 181 5.65 5.30 27.67
C LEU A 181 5.49 4.15 28.66
N THR A 182 4.53 4.30 29.56
CA THR A 182 4.28 3.38 30.65
C THR A 182 2.98 2.61 30.45
N GLU A 183 2.80 1.51 31.17
CA GLU A 183 1.60 0.66 31.04
C GLU A 183 0.30 1.41 31.38
N ASP A 184 0.30 2.34 32.34
CA ASP A 184 -0.89 3.07 32.75
C ASP A 184 -1.44 4.03 31.68
N MET A 185 -0.64 4.33 30.65
CA MET A 185 -1.09 5.09 29.49
C MET A 185 -1.95 4.25 28.53
N LEU A 186 -1.89 2.92 28.63
CA LEU A 186 -2.68 1.96 27.85
C LEU A 186 -4.06 1.72 28.49
N THR A 187 -4.98 2.61 28.16
CA THR A 187 -6.36 2.63 28.68
C THR A 187 -7.41 2.14 27.68
N VAL A 188 -7.12 2.14 26.37
CA VAL A 188 -8.14 1.91 25.34
C VAL A 188 -8.56 0.44 25.31
N GLY A 189 -7.62 -0.49 25.47
CA GLY A 189 -7.92 -1.92 25.39
C GLY A 189 -8.88 -2.37 26.48
N ALA A 190 -8.68 -1.94 27.72
CA ALA A 190 -9.55 -2.30 28.84
C ALA A 190 -10.98 -1.74 28.68
N LEU A 191 -11.11 -0.48 28.24
CA LEU A 191 -12.42 0.15 27.97
C LEU A 191 -13.15 -0.57 26.82
N LEU A 192 -12.42 -0.89 25.76
CA LEU A 192 -12.95 -1.56 24.59
C LEU A 192 -13.37 -3.00 24.89
N GLN A 193 -12.55 -3.75 25.63
CA GLN A 193 -12.89 -5.10 26.07
C GLN A 193 -14.13 -5.09 26.96
N SER A 194 -14.22 -4.15 27.91
CA SER A 194 -15.40 -4.01 28.77
C SER A 194 -16.68 -3.74 27.99
N TYR A 195 -16.60 -2.93 26.93
CA TYR A 195 -17.74 -2.70 26.03
C TYR A 195 -18.15 -3.97 25.29
N VAL A 196 -17.18 -4.67 24.70
CA VAL A 196 -17.40 -5.92 23.95
C VAL A 196 -18.00 -7.01 24.84
N ASP A 197 -17.48 -7.18 26.05
CA ASP A 197 -17.99 -8.17 27.01
C ASP A 197 -19.44 -7.87 27.44
N THR A 198 -19.80 -6.58 27.49
CA THR A 198 -21.14 -6.13 27.90
C THR A 198 -22.17 -6.25 26.78
N ASN A 199 -21.79 -5.90 25.55
CA ASN A 199 -22.70 -5.77 24.42
C ASN A 199 -22.64 -6.94 23.43
N ASN A 200 -21.59 -7.77 23.51
CA ASN A 200 -21.28 -8.86 22.58
C ASN A 200 -21.18 -8.40 21.11
N GLU A 201 -20.83 -7.13 20.91
CA GLU A 201 -20.68 -6.47 19.61
C GLU A 201 -19.55 -5.45 19.69
N VAL A 202 -18.99 -5.14 18.53
CA VAL A 202 -17.91 -4.17 18.34
C VAL A 202 -18.50 -2.76 18.22
N PRO A 203 -17.96 -1.74 18.92
CA PRO A 203 -18.50 -0.39 18.81
C PRO A 203 -18.23 0.20 17.42
N THR A 204 -19.26 0.80 16.83
CA THR A 204 -19.16 1.52 15.54
C THR A 204 -19.37 3.03 15.70
N VAL A 205 -19.24 3.51 16.94
CA VAL A 205 -19.39 4.90 17.35
C VAL A 205 -18.45 5.13 18.53
N ASP A 206 -18.17 6.40 18.83
CA ASP A 206 -17.40 6.78 20.01
C ASP A 206 -18.04 6.25 21.30
N ILE A 207 -17.19 5.80 22.21
CA ILE A 207 -17.55 5.46 23.58
C ILE A 207 -16.71 6.32 24.54
N GLU A 208 -17.07 6.36 25.82
CA GLU A 208 -16.32 7.17 26.78
C GLU A 208 -14.84 6.74 26.84
N GLY A 209 -13.95 7.67 26.52
CA GLY A 209 -12.50 7.45 26.51
C GLY A 209 -11.94 6.71 25.28
N VAL A 210 -12.78 6.32 24.31
CA VAL A 210 -12.34 5.66 23.07
C VAL A 210 -13.10 6.24 21.87
N THR A 211 -12.35 6.82 20.95
CA THR A 211 -12.86 7.34 19.67
C THR A 211 -12.83 6.22 18.63
N TYR A 212 -13.90 6.12 17.84
CA TYR A 212 -14.02 5.20 16.72
C TYR A 212 -13.76 5.90 15.40
N LYS A 213 -12.92 5.31 14.57
CA LYS A 213 -12.64 5.79 13.21
C LYS A 213 -13.10 4.81 12.16
N GLU A 214 -13.98 5.30 11.31
CA GLU A 214 -14.44 4.56 10.14
C GLU A 214 -13.27 4.34 9.16
N PRO A 215 -13.18 3.15 8.54
CA PRO A 215 -12.16 2.88 7.54
C PRO A 215 -12.25 3.82 6.34
N LEU A 216 -11.11 4.38 5.93
CA LEU A 216 -11.02 5.20 4.74
C LEU A 216 -11.24 4.34 3.47
N VAL A 217 -12.30 4.62 2.71
CA VAL A 217 -12.60 3.94 1.44
C VAL A 217 -12.27 4.86 0.26
N ILE A 218 -11.18 4.55 -0.44
CA ILE A 218 -10.78 5.22 -1.68
C ILE A 218 -11.36 4.46 -2.88
N ASP A 219 -12.35 5.05 -3.57
CA ASP A 219 -13.01 4.47 -4.75
C ASP A 219 -12.41 4.98 -6.06
N VAL A 220 -11.54 4.16 -6.65
CA VAL A 220 -10.93 4.39 -7.97
C VAL A 220 -11.50 3.49 -9.08
N GLN A 221 -12.57 2.73 -8.80
CA GLN A 221 -13.06 1.68 -9.71
C GLN A 221 -13.45 2.23 -11.08
N ASN A 222 -14.14 3.38 -11.10
CA ASN A 222 -14.58 4.01 -12.35
C ASN A 222 -13.40 4.41 -13.25
N LEU A 223 -12.29 4.84 -12.65
CA LEU A 223 -11.09 5.24 -13.39
C LEU A 223 -10.34 4.02 -13.95
N VAL A 224 -10.27 2.95 -13.18
CA VAL A 224 -9.72 1.65 -13.61
C VAL A 224 -10.53 1.09 -14.78
N ILE A 225 -11.86 1.01 -14.65
CA ILE A 225 -12.75 0.51 -15.69
C ILE A 225 -12.56 1.30 -16.99
N ARG A 226 -12.52 2.64 -16.91
CA ARG A 226 -12.29 3.50 -18.08
C ARG A 226 -10.98 3.15 -18.79
N ASN A 227 -9.87 3.03 -18.05
CA ASN A 227 -8.56 2.76 -18.64
C ASN A 227 -8.46 1.33 -19.20
N VAL A 228 -9.08 0.34 -18.55
CA VAL A 228 -9.19 -1.04 -19.06
C VAL A 228 -9.98 -1.07 -20.37
N ILE A 229 -11.09 -0.33 -20.48
CA ILE A 229 -11.87 -0.23 -21.72
C ILE A 229 -11.02 0.37 -22.85
N ILE A 230 -10.29 1.46 -22.58
CA ILE A 230 -9.39 2.08 -23.56
C ILE A 230 -8.34 1.07 -24.03
N TYR A 231 -7.72 0.34 -23.10
CA TYR A 231 -6.76 -0.71 -23.42
C TYR A 231 -7.36 -1.81 -24.31
N LEU A 232 -8.54 -2.32 -23.98
CA LEU A 232 -9.23 -3.34 -24.79
C LEU A 232 -9.51 -2.85 -26.21
N VAL A 233 -9.92 -1.59 -26.39
CA VAL A 233 -10.11 -1.00 -27.73
C VAL A 233 -8.80 -1.01 -28.52
N VAL A 234 -7.69 -0.60 -27.91
CA VAL A 234 -6.36 -0.60 -28.55
C VAL A 234 -5.92 -2.02 -28.91
N VAL A 235 -6.16 -2.99 -28.02
CA VAL A 235 -5.87 -4.41 -28.28
C VAL A 235 -6.68 -4.91 -29.46
N VAL A 236 -7.99 -4.63 -29.52
CA VAL A 236 -8.84 -5.04 -30.66
C VAL A 236 -8.32 -4.44 -31.97
N ILE A 237 -7.97 -3.16 -31.99
CA ILE A 237 -7.38 -2.50 -33.17
C ILE A 237 -6.07 -3.18 -33.57
N GLY A 238 -5.18 -3.44 -32.61
CA GLY A 238 -3.90 -4.13 -32.84
C GLY A 238 -4.10 -5.54 -33.39
N TYR A 239 -5.05 -6.29 -32.84
CA TYR A 239 -5.39 -7.63 -33.31
C TYR A 239 -5.84 -7.60 -34.78
N VAL A 240 -6.74 -6.68 -35.13
CA VAL A 240 -7.23 -6.47 -36.50
C VAL A 240 -6.06 -6.18 -37.45
N LEU A 241 -5.16 -5.25 -37.08
CA LEU A 241 -4.02 -4.87 -37.91
C LEU A 241 -3.02 -6.01 -38.10
N ILE A 242 -2.72 -6.79 -37.06
CA ILE A 242 -1.69 -7.85 -37.10
C ILE A 242 -2.22 -9.12 -37.78
N PHE A 243 -3.45 -9.53 -37.47
CA PHE A 243 -3.97 -10.84 -37.86
C PHE A 243 -4.94 -10.80 -39.03
N MET A 244 -5.70 -9.72 -39.27
CA MET A 244 -6.61 -9.63 -40.42
C MET A 244 -5.96 -9.00 -41.65
N ARG A 245 -4.99 -8.10 -41.50
CA ARG A 245 -4.37 -7.39 -42.63
C ARG A 245 -3.39 -8.24 -43.45
N LYS A 246 -3.00 -9.43 -42.97
CA LYS A 246 -2.30 -10.42 -43.81
C LYS A 246 -3.29 -10.94 -44.85
N LYS A 247 -3.21 -10.39 -46.08
CA LYS A 247 -3.84 -11.00 -47.27
C LYS A 247 -3.61 -12.51 -47.19
N LYS A 248 -4.68 -13.28 -47.18
CA LYS A 248 -4.61 -14.72 -47.47
C LYS A 248 -4.12 -14.83 -48.91
N THR A 249 -2.81 -14.79 -49.14
CA THR A 249 -2.24 -15.28 -50.38
C THR A 249 -2.50 -16.78 -50.37
N LEU A 250 -3.53 -17.21 -51.10
CA LEU A 250 -3.59 -18.58 -51.60
C LEU A 250 -2.29 -18.78 -52.39
N GLY A 251 -1.43 -19.68 -51.93
CA GLY A 251 -0.08 -19.88 -52.43
C GLY A 251 0.95 -19.20 -51.54
N LYS A 252 1.41 -19.92 -50.51
CA LYS A 252 2.67 -19.58 -49.81
C LYS A 252 3.89 -20.15 -50.56
N ASP A 253 3.64 -21.07 -51.48
CA ASP A 253 4.65 -21.65 -52.34
C ASP A 253 4.62 -20.92 -53.68
N GLN A 254 5.80 -20.56 -54.20
CA GLN A 254 5.91 -20.15 -55.60
C GLN A 254 5.36 -21.29 -56.46
N ALA A 255 4.59 -20.96 -57.50
CA ALA A 255 4.12 -21.94 -58.47
C ALA A 255 5.29 -22.85 -58.87
N THR A 256 5.11 -24.17 -58.74
CA THR A 256 6.10 -25.16 -59.17
C THR A 256 6.42 -24.95 -60.65
N GLU A 257 7.62 -25.31 -61.10
CA GLU A 257 8.05 -25.11 -62.50
C GLU A 257 7.02 -25.63 -63.51
N GLY A 258 6.43 -26.80 -63.25
CA GLY A 258 5.37 -27.36 -64.09
C GLY A 258 4.12 -26.48 -64.18
N LEU A 259 3.70 -25.87 -63.06
CA LEU A 259 2.54 -24.98 -63.04
C LEU A 259 2.83 -23.65 -63.73
N LYS A 260 4.08 -23.16 -63.71
CA LYS A 260 4.51 -21.98 -64.47
C LYS A 260 4.51 -22.25 -65.97
N GLN A 261 5.01 -23.40 -66.39
CA GLN A 261 5.02 -23.81 -67.80
C GLN A 261 3.61 -24.01 -68.36
N ASP A 262 2.69 -24.58 -67.56
CA ASP A 262 1.29 -24.74 -67.98
C ASP A 262 0.56 -23.39 -68.10
N ILE A 263 0.85 -22.42 -67.23
CA ILE A 263 0.31 -21.05 -67.33
C ILE A 263 0.87 -20.33 -68.57
N GLU A 264 2.16 -20.48 -68.88
CA GLU A 264 2.78 -19.91 -70.08
C GLU A 264 2.21 -20.54 -71.37
N ARG A 265 1.97 -21.86 -71.38
CA ARG A 265 1.30 -22.54 -72.50
C ARG A 265 -0.11 -21.99 -72.74
N LEU A 266 -0.91 -21.85 -71.69
CA LEU A 266 -2.26 -21.30 -71.80
C LEU A 266 -2.30 -19.83 -72.25
N GLN A 267 -1.27 -19.04 -71.94
CA GLN A 267 -1.14 -17.66 -72.43
C GLN A 267 -0.69 -17.59 -73.90
N ASN A 268 0.14 -18.53 -74.35
CA ASN A 268 0.57 -18.61 -75.74
C ASN A 268 -0.52 -19.20 -76.65
N ASP A 269 -1.31 -20.17 -76.18
CA ASP A 269 -2.43 -20.72 -76.94
C ASP A 269 -3.53 -19.66 -77.19
N LYS A 270 -3.76 -18.74 -76.25
CA LYS A 270 -4.70 -17.61 -76.45
C LYS A 270 -4.23 -16.57 -77.49
N LYS A 271 -2.94 -16.57 -77.86
CA LYS A 271 -2.40 -15.69 -78.92
C LYS A 271 -2.40 -16.35 -80.31
N SER A 272 -2.74 -17.64 -80.40
CA SER A 272 -2.75 -18.37 -81.67
C SER A 272 -4.11 -18.34 -82.39
N ASP A 273 -5.13 -17.74 -81.78
CA ASP A 273 -6.49 -17.63 -82.33
C ASP A 273 -6.87 -16.18 -82.75
N GLU A 274 -5.88 -15.33 -83.07
CA GLU A 274 -6.06 -14.07 -83.83
C GLU A 274 -5.45 -14.16 -85.24
#